data_AF-A0A3E2XNS6-F1
#
_entry.id   AF-A0A3E2XNS6-F1
#
_cell.length_a   1.000
_cell.length_b   1.000
_cell.length_c   1.000
_cell.angle_alpha   90.00
_cell.angle_beta   90.00
_cell.angle_gamma   90.00
#
_symmetry.space_group_name_H-M   'P 1'
#
loop_
_entity.id
_entity.type
_entity.pdbx_description
1 polymer ?
#
loop_
_entity_poly.entity_id
_entity_poly.type
_entity_poly.pdbx_seq_one_letter_code
_entity_poly.pdbx_strand_id
1 'polypeptide(L)' 'MTRFEKDVKEIQEGNEIEVLKRRRAELEELYKKGRCEKNGFRRQCIAQEYERRLAEYEKLDAMI' A
#
# COMPACT_ATOMS: atom_id res chain seq x y z
N MET A 1 -3.65 -2.89 -17.39
CA MET A 1 -4.13 -2.59 -16.04
C MET A 1 -3.00 -2.15 -15.16
N THR A 2 -3.18 -1.05 -14.43
CA THR A 2 -2.33 -0.69 -13.29
C THR A 2 -2.49 -1.71 -12.16
N ARG A 3 -1.57 -1.72 -11.19
CA ARG A 3 -1.67 -2.62 -10.03
C ARG A 3 -2.97 -2.39 -9.24
N PHE A 4 -3.33 -1.12 -9.04
CA PHE A 4 -4.57 -0.74 -8.36
C PHE A 4 -5.81 -1.28 -9.10
N GLU A 5 -5.86 -1.17 -10.43
CA GLU A 5 -6.97 -1.74 -11.22
C GLU A 5 -7.10 -3.26 -11.08
N LYS A 6 -5.97 -3.98 -10.97
CA LYS A 6 -6.00 -5.42 -10.71
C LYS A 6 -6.58 -5.73 -9.32
N ASP A 7 -6.13 -4.99 -8.31
CA ASP A 7 -6.65 -5.15 -6.94
C ASP A 7 -8.15 -4.87 -6.85
N VAL A 8 -8.65 -3.83 -7.57
CA VAL A 8 -10.09 -3.54 -7.66
C VAL A 8 -10.86 -4.71 -8.29
N LYS A 9 -10.32 -5.29 -9.37
CA LYS A 9 -10.93 -6.46 -10.02
C LYS A 9 -10.95 -7.68 -9.10
N GLU A 10 -9.86 -7.94 -8.38
CA GLU A 10 -9.77 -9.03 -7.40
C GLU A 10 -10.78 -8.85 -6.26
N ILE A 11 -10.98 -7.62 -5.76
CA ILE A 11 -12.03 -7.30 -4.78
C ILE A 11 -13.43 -7.58 -5.34
N GLN A 12 -13.71 -7.15 -6.57
CA GLN A 12 -15.00 -7.43 -7.24
C GLN A 12 -15.25 -8.93 -7.47
N GLU A 13 -14.19 -9.73 -7.56
CA GLU A 13 -14.23 -11.18 -7.67
C GLU A 13 -14.32 -11.90 -6.30
N GLY A 14 -14.37 -11.16 -5.19
CA GLY A 14 -14.54 -11.70 -3.83
C GLY A 14 -13.24 -12.10 -3.12
N ASN A 15 -12.09 -11.56 -3.56
CA ASN A 15 -10.78 -11.81 -2.93
C ASN A 15 -10.31 -10.63 -2.06
N GLU A 16 -11.24 -9.86 -1.49
CA GLU A 16 -10.94 -8.60 -0.83
C GLU A 16 -10.00 -8.71 0.37
N ILE A 17 -10.13 -9.77 1.17
CA ILE A 17 -9.31 -9.99 2.36
C ILE A 17 -7.83 -10.19 1.98
N GLU A 18 -7.55 -10.99 0.95
CA GLU A 18 -6.17 -11.27 0.53
C GLU A 18 -5.54 -10.05 -0.16
N VAL A 19 -6.32 -9.29 -0.93
CA VAL A 19 -5.88 -8.01 -1.52
C VAL A 19 -5.46 -7.02 -0.42
N LEU A 20 -6.33 -6.78 0.57
CA LEU A 20 -6.04 -5.86 1.66
C LEU A 20 -4.86 -6.33 2.51
N LYS A 21 -4.79 -7.62 2.83
CA LYS A 21 -3.67 -8.21 3.59
C LYS A 21 -2.33 -8.01 2.89
N ARG A 22 -2.27 -8.23 1.57
CA ARG A 22 -1.06 -7.99 0.75
C ARG A 22 -0.67 -6.51 0.78
N ARG A 23 -1.63 -5.60 0.56
CA ARG A 23 -1.36 -4.15 0.58
C ARG A 23 -0.92 -3.64 1.95
N ARG A 24 -1.49 -4.18 3.03
CA ARG A 24 -1.08 -3.86 4.41
C ARG A 24 0.36 -4.31 4.69
N ALA A 25 0.75 -5.49 4.22
CA ALA A 25 2.14 -5.96 4.35
C ALA A 25 3.14 -5.01 3.67
N GLU A 26 2.81 -4.49 2.48
CA GLU A 26 3.66 -3.52 1.77
C GLU A 26 3.81 -2.21 2.53
N LEU A 27 2.72 -1.72 3.12
CA LEU A 27 2.75 -0.54 3.99
C LEU A 27 3.66 -0.76 5.20
N GLU A 28 3.56 -1.94 5.85
CA GLU A 28 4.46 -2.28 6.96
C GLU A 28 5.92 -2.34 6.55
N GLU A 29 6.23 -2.90 5.38
CA GLU A 29 7.60 -2.95 4.85
C GLU A 29 8.16 -1.55 4.60
N LEU A 30 7.38 -0.67 3.95
CA LEU A 30 7.76 0.73 3.73
C LEU A 30 7.95 1.47 5.05
N TYR A 31 7.06 1.26 6.03
CA TYR A 31 7.19 1.85 7.36
C TYR A 31 8.46 1.39 8.08
N LYS A 32 8.74 0.08 8.09
CA LYS A 32 9.97 -0.49 8.69
C LYS A 32 11.21 0.06 7.99
N LYS A 33 11.21 0.11 6.66
CA LYS A 33 12.31 0.67 5.86
C LYS A 33 12.56 2.14 6.18
N GLY A 34 11.51 2.94 6.28
CA GLY A 34 11.59 4.36 6.65
C GLY A 34 12.15 4.58 8.06
N ARG A 35 11.79 3.71 9.03
CA ARG A 35 12.34 3.77 10.40
C ARG A 35 13.83 3.45 10.49
N CYS A 36 14.32 2.55 9.63
CA CYS A 36 15.72 2.13 9.64
C CYS A 36 16.62 2.97 8.71
N GLU A 37 16.05 3.82 7.86
CA GLU A 37 16.79 4.64 6.90
C GLU A 37 17.49 5.82 7.60
N LYS A 38 18.82 5.86 7.48
CA LYS A 38 19.68 6.89 8.08
C LYS A 38 19.77 8.14 7.20
N ASN A 39 19.54 7.98 5.90
CA ASN A 39 19.56 9.10 4.96
C ASN A 39 18.22 9.85 4.99
N GLY A 40 18.25 11.12 5.43
CA GLY A 40 17.03 11.94 5.58
C GLY A 40 16.23 12.14 4.29
N PHE A 41 16.92 12.32 3.16
CA PHE A 41 16.26 12.47 1.85
C PHE A 41 15.56 11.17 1.43
N ARG A 42 16.26 10.02 1.54
CA ARG A 42 15.66 8.72 1.23
C ARG A 42 14.47 8.41 2.14
N ARG A 43 14.56 8.74 3.43
CA ARG A 43 13.45 8.60 4.37
C ARG A 43 12.24 9.44 3.94
N GLN A 44 12.45 10.66 3.46
CA GLN A 44 11.37 11.50 2.92
C GLN A 44 10.72 10.87 1.68
N CYS A 45 11.52 10.35 0.74
CA CYS A 45 10.98 9.62 -0.42
C CYS A 45 10.16 8.39 -0.02
N ILE A 46 10.65 7.61 0.96
CA ILE A 46 9.92 6.44 1.49
C ILE A 46 8.61 6.87 2.15
N ALA A 47 8.60 7.97 2.90
CA ALA A 47 7.39 8.50 3.51
C ALA A 47 6.36 8.94 2.45
N GLN A 48 6.80 9.63 1.40
CA GLN A 48 5.92 10.00 0.28
C GLN A 48 5.35 8.77 -0.44
N GLU A 49 6.17 7.73 -0.63
CA GLU A 49 5.69 6.47 -1.21
C GLU A 49 4.68 5.77 -0.29
N TYR A 50 4.94 5.74 1.02
CA TYR A 50 4.02 5.19 2.02
C TYR A 50 2.67 5.91 1.98
N GLU A 51 2.65 7.25 1.98
CA GLU A 51 1.41 8.04 1.93
C GLU A 51 0.61 7.74 0.66
N ARG A 52 1.28 7.66 -0.49
CA ARG A 52 0.61 7.30 -1.76
C ARG A 52 -0.01 5.90 -1.69
N ARG A 53 0.73 4.92 -1.14
CA ARG A 53 0.24 3.54 -1.01
C ARG A 53 -0.88 3.43 0.02
N LEU A 54 -0.84 4.23 1.07
CA LEU A 54 -1.89 4.28 2.10
C LEU A 54 -3.17 4.82 1.49
N ALA A 55 -3.09 5.90 0.70
CA ALA A 55 -4.26 6.42 -0.02
C ALA A 55 -4.83 5.43 -1.04
N GLU A 56 -3.99 4.60 -1.67
CA GLU A 56 -4.47 3.47 -2.51
C GLU A 56 -5.17 2.40 -1.66
N TYR A 57 -4.59 2.02 -0.51
CA TYR A 57 -5.16 1.05 0.41
C TYR A 57 -6.54 1.50 0.94
N GLU A 58 -6.63 2.74 1.44
CA GLU A 58 -7.88 3.29 1.99
C GLU A 58 -9.01 3.31 0.95
N LYS A 59 -8.67 3.57 -0.32
CA LYS A 59 -9.64 3.48 -1.42
C LYS A 59 -10.12 2.05 -1.67
N LEU A 60 -9.25 1.05 -1.52
CA LEU A 60 -9.63 -0.36 -1.66
C LEU A 60 -10.46 -0.82 -0.47
N ASP A 61 -10.09 -0.41 0.75
CA ASP A 61 -10.81 -0.72 1.99
C ASP A 61 -12.23 -0.14 1.98
N ALA A 62 -12.40 1.08 1.46
CA ALA A 62 -13.70 1.73 1.32
C ALA A 62 -14.62 1.10 0.25
N MET A 63 -14.15 0.13 -0.55
CA MET A 63 -14.97 -0.59 -1.54
C MET A 63 -15.67 -1.83 -0.97
N ILE A 64 -15.37 -2.20 0.27
CA ILE A 64 -15.85 -3.41 0.96
C ILE A 64 -16.92 -3.02 1.98
#